data_AF-D4AY21-F1
#
_entry.id   AF-D4AY21-F1
#
_cell.length_a   1.000
_cell.length_b   1.000
_cell.length_c   1.000
_cell.angle_alpha   90.00
_cell.angle_beta   90.00
_cell.angle_gamma   90.00
#
_symmetry.space_group_name_H-M   'P 1'
#
loop_
_entity.id
_entity.type
_entity.pdbx_description
1 polymer ?
#
loop_
_entity_poly.entity_id
_entity_poly.type
_entity_poly.pdbx_seq_one_letter_code
_entity_poly.pdbx_strand_id
1 'polypeptide(L)'
;MSNESVFPTLPEGELEFLAKMFALDSKNYHVWTYRHWLLRHFKLWDSPAELADIERMIDEDVMNNSAWNHRWIMRFAPREGFDSGLPGVGIPGGVGGAGAGKMVVVDEEMVDGEVEYVKKKIVLAPENRSPWAYLRGVLKAAGRGLADLKGFAERFVVEEVVEEGQGEFLVKSSHALEWLGDIYAEQAHEAEAKNNAVQMFTLLKDKYDPIRRNYWEYRIRSMDK
;
A
#
# COMPACT_ATOMS: atom_id res chain seq x y z
N MET A 1 25.15 6.97 -10.98
CA MET A 1 25.86 6.67 -9.72
C MET A 1 25.97 7.97 -8.94
N SER A 2 25.58 7.98 -7.66
CA SER A 2 25.75 9.15 -6.79
C SER A 2 27.23 9.44 -6.59
N ASN A 3 27.63 10.70 -6.70
CA ASN A 3 29.03 11.08 -6.55
C ASN A 3 29.40 11.25 -5.07
N GLU A 4 29.63 10.12 -4.39
CA GLU A 4 30.02 10.06 -2.97
C GLU A 4 31.32 10.81 -2.67
N SER A 5 32.16 11.06 -3.68
CA SER A 5 33.37 11.87 -3.51
C SER A 5 33.08 13.36 -3.35
N VAL A 6 31.96 13.85 -3.91
CA VAL A 6 31.57 15.27 -3.84
C VAL A 6 30.66 15.55 -2.66
N PHE A 7 29.78 14.61 -2.30
CA PHE A 7 28.87 14.74 -1.16
C PHE A 7 29.06 13.56 -0.18
N PRO A 8 30.12 13.56 0.63
CA PRO A 8 30.40 12.45 1.55
C PRO A 8 29.46 12.42 2.76
N THR A 9 28.84 13.56 3.09
CA THR A 9 27.91 13.73 4.21
C THR A 9 26.73 14.59 3.80
N LEU A 10 25.60 14.44 4.51
CA LEU A 10 24.40 15.25 4.28
C LEU A 10 24.76 16.74 4.43
N PRO A 11 24.54 17.58 3.40
CA PRO A 11 24.80 19.01 3.51
C PRO A 11 23.95 19.67 4.60
N GLU A 12 24.53 20.63 5.30
CA GLU A 12 23.81 21.43 6.29
C GLU A 12 22.71 22.26 5.62
N GLY A 13 21.53 22.35 6.23
CA GLY A 13 20.40 23.12 5.69
C GLY A 13 19.53 22.35 4.68
N GLU A 14 19.93 21.14 4.29
CA GLU A 14 19.25 20.41 3.21
C GLU A 14 17.84 19.94 3.61
N LEU A 15 17.68 19.51 4.87
CA LEU A 15 16.37 19.11 5.40
C LEU A 15 15.45 20.32 5.58
N GLU A 16 15.99 21.47 5.98
CA GLU A 16 15.26 22.73 6.07
C GLU A 16 14.84 23.26 4.70
N PHE A 17 15.69 23.08 3.68
CA PHE A 17 15.34 23.38 2.29
C PHE A 17 14.17 22.51 1.83
N LEU A 18 14.24 21.19 2.03
CA LEU A 18 13.14 20.28 1.72
C LEU A 18 11.84 20.69 2.43
N ALA A 19 11.90 21.02 3.72
CA ALA A 19 10.74 21.44 4.49
C ALA A 19 10.06 22.69 3.88
N LYS A 20 10.85 23.69 3.46
CA LYS A 20 10.34 24.89 2.76
C LYS A 20 9.68 24.53 1.43
N MET A 21 10.27 23.61 0.67
CA MET A 21 9.72 23.18 -0.61
C MET A 21 8.40 22.41 -0.44
N PHE A 22 8.29 21.52 0.55
CA PHE A 22 7.05 20.81 0.84
C PHE A 22 5.96 21.69 1.45
N ALA A 23 6.33 22.76 2.16
CA ALA A 23 5.36 23.76 2.61
C ALA A 23 4.70 24.51 1.45
N LEU A 24 5.38 24.62 0.30
CA LEU A 24 4.81 25.21 -0.92
C LEU A 24 3.99 24.19 -1.72
N ASP A 25 4.52 22.97 -1.88
CA ASP A 25 3.85 21.88 -2.58
C ASP A 25 4.29 20.52 -2.00
N SER A 26 3.44 19.96 -1.13
CA SER A 26 3.69 18.68 -0.44
C SER A 26 3.69 17.46 -1.38
N LYS A 27 3.29 17.64 -2.65
CA LYS A 27 3.19 16.58 -3.67
C LYS A 27 4.17 16.79 -4.81
N ASN A 28 5.10 17.75 -4.70
CA ASN A 28 6.07 18.05 -5.75
C ASN A 28 6.96 16.86 -6.09
N TYR A 29 6.83 16.33 -7.30
CA TYR A 29 7.53 15.13 -7.74
C TYR A 29 9.06 15.27 -7.73
N HIS A 30 9.58 16.45 -8.09
CA HIS A 30 11.02 16.68 -8.13
C HIS A 30 11.62 16.75 -6.73
N VAL A 31 10.91 17.38 -5.78
CA VAL A 31 11.34 17.45 -4.38
C VAL A 31 11.34 16.04 -3.75
N TRP A 32 10.32 15.22 -4.01
CA TRP A 32 10.30 13.82 -3.56
C TRP A 32 11.39 12.97 -4.20
N THR A 33 11.65 13.14 -5.50
CA THR A 33 12.74 12.44 -6.20
C THR A 33 14.09 12.79 -5.59
N TYR A 34 14.28 14.07 -5.26
CA TYR A 34 15.48 14.54 -4.59
C TYR A 34 15.61 14.00 -3.16
N ARG A 35 14.52 14.00 -2.38
CA ARG A 35 14.49 13.38 -1.03
C ARG A 35 14.80 11.89 -1.08
N HIS A 36 14.30 11.16 -2.08
CA HIS A 36 14.69 9.76 -2.30
C HIS A 36 16.17 9.59 -2.61
N TRP A 37 16.78 10.54 -3.31
CA TRP A 37 18.22 10.53 -3.53
C TRP A 37 18.98 10.74 -2.21
N LEU A 38 18.58 11.72 -1.38
CA LEU A 38 19.18 11.94 -0.05
C LEU A 38 19.09 10.69 0.82
N LEU A 39 17.90 10.10 0.92
CA LEU A 39 17.64 8.86 1.66
C LEU A 39 18.61 7.73 1.26
N ARG A 40 18.77 7.51 -0.05
CA ARG A 40 19.66 6.46 -0.59
C ARG A 40 21.13 6.79 -0.38
N HIS A 41 21.53 8.00 -0.74
CA HIS A 41 22.91 8.43 -0.76
C HIS A 41 23.51 8.50 0.65
N PHE A 42 22.75 9.04 1.60
CA PHE A 42 23.15 9.20 2.99
C PHE A 42 22.63 8.09 3.90
N LYS A 43 22.01 7.04 3.33
CA LYS A 43 21.55 5.84 4.03
C LYS A 43 20.62 6.14 5.22
N LEU A 44 19.67 7.06 5.03
CA LEU A 44 18.80 7.57 6.11
C LEU A 44 17.60 6.65 6.43
N TRP A 45 17.63 5.39 5.98
CA TRP A 45 16.52 4.43 6.08
C TRP A 45 15.98 4.24 7.49
N ASP A 46 16.89 4.19 8.47
CA ASP A 46 16.59 3.96 9.88
C ASP A 46 16.60 5.27 10.70
N SER A 47 16.64 6.43 10.04
CA SER A 47 16.66 7.74 10.70
C SER A 47 15.35 8.01 11.45
N PRO A 48 15.39 8.19 12.78
CA PRO A 48 14.18 8.53 13.55
C PRO A 48 13.58 9.88 13.13
N ALA A 49 14.43 10.82 12.72
CA ALA A 49 13.99 12.13 12.25
C ALA A 49 13.23 12.05 10.92
N GLU A 50 13.72 11.23 9.98
CA GLU A 50 13.05 11.04 8.68
C GLU A 50 11.71 10.31 8.87
N LEU A 51 11.67 9.34 9.77
CA LEU A 51 10.43 8.63 10.11
C LEU A 51 9.41 9.57 10.77
N ALA A 52 9.84 10.40 11.71
CA ALA A 52 8.96 11.37 12.37
C ALA A 52 8.41 12.39 11.38
N ASP A 53 9.23 12.87 10.43
CA ASP A 53 8.76 13.82 9.43
C ASP A 53 7.76 13.19 8.45
N ILE A 54 8.00 11.95 8.00
CA ILE A 54 7.04 11.29 7.10
C ILE A 54 5.71 10.98 7.80
N GLU A 55 5.75 10.64 9.10
CA GLU A 55 4.55 10.45 9.91
C GLU A 55 3.76 11.75 10.04
N ARG A 56 4.44 12.86 10.35
CA ARG A 56 3.83 14.20 10.38
C ARG A 56 3.17 14.55 9.04
N MET A 57 3.85 14.32 7.90
CA MET A 57 3.30 14.62 6.58
C MET A 57 2.06 13.78 6.24
N ILE A 58 2.03 12.51 6.66
CA ILE A 58 0.86 11.63 6.49
C ILE A 58 -0.29 12.05 7.45
N ASP A 59 0.04 12.54 8.64
CA ASP A 59 -0.95 13.07 9.58
C ASP A 59 -1.59 14.37 9.09
N GLU A 60 -0.81 15.23 8.44
CA GLU A 60 -1.30 16.47 7.82
C GLU A 60 -2.15 16.21 6.57
N ASP A 61 -1.76 15.27 5.72
CA ASP A 61 -2.53 14.83 4.56
C ASP A 61 -2.42 13.32 4.35
N VAL A 62 -3.38 12.58 4.90
CA VAL A 62 -3.45 11.12 4.76
C VAL A 62 -3.61 10.68 3.30
N MET A 63 -4.10 11.56 2.42
CA MET A 63 -4.28 11.31 0.98
C MET A 63 -2.98 11.58 0.18
N ASN A 64 -1.89 12.00 0.83
CA ASN A 64 -0.63 12.26 0.16
C ASN A 64 0.08 10.96 -0.25
N ASN A 65 -0.21 10.50 -1.46
CA ASN A 65 0.39 9.29 -2.01
C ASN A 65 1.93 9.36 -2.11
N SER A 66 2.50 10.56 -2.32
CA SER A 66 3.95 10.73 -2.37
C SER A 66 4.60 10.45 -1.02
N ALA A 67 3.95 10.85 0.07
CA ALA A 67 4.39 10.54 1.42
C ALA A 67 4.30 9.03 1.73
N TRP A 68 3.20 8.38 1.37
CA TRP A 68 3.07 6.92 1.47
C TRP A 68 4.13 6.16 0.67
N ASN A 69 4.42 6.63 -0.55
CA ASN A 69 5.47 6.07 -1.39
C ASN A 69 6.87 6.26 -0.77
N HIS A 70 7.14 7.42 -0.17
CA HIS A 70 8.39 7.65 0.52
C HIS A 70 8.54 6.72 1.73
N ARG A 71 7.50 6.59 2.55
CA ARG A 71 7.47 5.61 3.66
C ARG A 71 7.72 4.18 3.17
N TRP A 72 7.18 3.81 2.00
CA TRP A 72 7.42 2.50 1.39
C TRP A 72 8.89 2.33 1.05
N ILE A 73 9.48 3.33 0.39
CA ILE A 73 10.89 3.31 0.03
C ILE A 73 11.74 3.18 1.30
N MET A 74 11.48 3.97 2.33
CA MET A 74 12.19 3.90 3.61
C MET A 74 12.21 2.49 4.23
N ARG A 75 11.07 1.80 4.23
CA ARG A 75 10.88 0.53 4.93
C ARG A 75 11.23 -0.70 4.09
N PHE A 76 10.98 -0.65 2.78
CA PHE A 76 10.96 -1.84 1.92
C PHE A 76 11.85 -1.76 0.67
N ALA A 77 12.42 -0.61 0.34
CA ALA A 77 13.34 -0.55 -0.80
C ALA A 77 14.64 -1.32 -0.50
N PRO A 78 15.25 -1.95 -1.52
CA PRO A 78 16.59 -2.50 -1.40
C PRO A 78 17.56 -1.43 -0.88
N ARG A 79 18.37 -1.80 0.12
CA ARG A 79 19.41 -0.94 0.69
C ARG A 79 20.66 -0.88 -0.20
N GLU A 80 20.79 -1.84 -1.11
CA GLU A 80 21.87 -1.95 -2.08
C GLU A 80 21.34 -1.82 -3.50
N GLY A 81 22.09 -1.11 -4.36
CA GLY A 81 21.66 -0.82 -5.72
C GLY A 81 20.69 0.36 -5.81
N PHE A 82 20.71 1.06 -6.95
CA PHE A 82 19.86 2.23 -7.19
C PHE A 82 18.53 1.88 -7.88
N ASP A 83 18.41 0.66 -8.39
CA ASP A 83 17.36 0.31 -9.33
C ASP A 83 16.23 -0.49 -8.69
N SER A 84 15.06 0.14 -8.76
CA SER A 84 13.73 -0.28 -8.30
C SER A 84 13.53 -0.22 -6.79
N GLY A 85 12.64 0.67 -6.34
CA GLY A 85 12.11 0.68 -4.96
C GLY A 85 11.25 -0.55 -4.62
N LEU A 86 11.50 -1.69 -5.28
CA LEU A 86 10.82 -2.96 -5.10
C LEU A 86 11.77 -3.93 -4.37
N PRO A 87 11.35 -4.53 -3.25
CA PRO A 87 12.17 -5.53 -2.58
C PRO A 87 12.38 -6.76 -3.49
N GLY A 88 13.55 -7.38 -3.38
CA GLY A 88 13.88 -8.63 -4.07
C GLY A 88 14.31 -8.49 -5.54
N VAL A 89 14.45 -7.27 -6.08
CA VAL A 89 14.96 -7.03 -7.43
C VAL A 89 16.50 -6.96 -7.41
N GLY A 90 17.17 -7.66 -8.33
CA GLY A 90 18.63 -7.60 -8.51
C GLY A 90 19.46 -8.59 -7.66
N ILE A 91 18.80 -9.46 -6.89
CA ILE A 91 19.48 -10.51 -6.10
C ILE A 91 19.70 -11.74 -6.99
N PRO A 92 20.88 -12.43 -6.94
CA PRO A 92 21.07 -13.70 -7.62
C PRO A 92 20.01 -14.72 -7.18
N GLY A 93 19.12 -15.11 -8.10
CA GLY A 93 17.92 -15.93 -7.81
C GLY A 93 16.59 -15.16 -7.87
N GLY A 94 16.63 -13.82 -7.89
CA GLY A 94 15.49 -12.90 -8.02
C GLY A 94 15.33 -12.32 -9.44
N VAL A 95 15.70 -13.07 -10.47
CA VAL A 95 15.48 -12.67 -11.87
C VAL A 95 14.13 -13.23 -12.33
N GLY A 96 13.11 -12.37 -12.44
CA GLY A 96 11.92 -12.64 -13.24
C GLY A 96 11.00 -13.79 -12.82
N GLY A 97 11.13 -14.34 -11.60
CA GLY A 97 10.29 -15.45 -11.12
C GLY A 97 10.04 -15.42 -9.62
N ALA A 98 8.76 -15.52 -9.23
CA ALA A 98 8.19 -15.80 -7.89
C ALA A 98 8.60 -14.95 -6.65
N GLY A 99 9.76 -14.28 -6.62
CA GLY A 99 10.28 -13.51 -5.47
C GLY A 99 10.24 -11.99 -5.61
N ALA A 100 9.85 -11.45 -6.77
CA ALA A 100 9.78 -10.00 -6.99
C ALA A 100 8.72 -9.35 -6.10
N GLY A 101 9.14 -8.41 -5.26
CA GLY A 101 8.28 -7.74 -4.29
C GLY A 101 8.15 -8.47 -2.94
N LYS A 102 9.04 -9.44 -2.64
CA LYS A 102 9.18 -10.07 -1.32
C LYS A 102 10.55 -9.72 -0.72
N MET A 103 10.60 -9.49 0.59
CA MET A 103 11.86 -9.31 1.31
C MET A 103 12.57 -10.66 1.47
N VAL A 104 13.91 -10.65 1.39
CA VAL A 104 14.72 -11.86 1.63
C VAL A 104 14.75 -12.24 3.10
N VAL A 105 14.80 -11.22 3.96
CA VAL A 105 14.73 -11.36 5.42
C VAL A 105 13.60 -10.44 5.88
N VAL A 106 12.61 -11.01 6.57
CA VAL A 106 11.47 -10.27 7.09
C VAL A 106 11.74 -9.92 8.55
N ASP A 107 11.69 -8.63 8.85
CA ASP A 107 11.62 -8.13 10.22
C ASP A 107 10.13 -8.08 10.61
N GLU A 108 9.68 -9.11 11.33
CA GLU A 108 8.27 -9.27 11.71
C GLU A 108 7.77 -8.14 12.62
N GLU A 109 8.63 -7.59 13.50
CA GLU A 109 8.26 -6.49 14.39
C GLU A 109 8.01 -5.21 13.59
N MET A 110 8.88 -4.90 12.63
CA MET A 110 8.68 -3.78 11.72
C MET A 110 7.41 -3.95 10.88
N VAL A 111 7.17 -5.15 10.34
CA VAL A 111 5.96 -5.44 9.55
C VAL A 111 4.70 -5.27 10.38
N ASP A 112 4.65 -5.81 11.60
CA ASP A 112 3.50 -5.65 12.50
C ASP A 112 3.27 -4.18 12.86
N GLY A 113 4.34 -3.43 13.11
CA GLY A 113 4.28 -1.99 13.33
C GLY A 113 3.69 -1.23 12.13
N GLU A 114 4.11 -1.56 10.91
CA GLU A 114 3.57 -0.95 9.68
C GLU A 114 2.11 -1.34 9.41
N VAL A 115 1.72 -2.59 9.68
CA VAL A 115 0.32 -3.05 9.58
C VAL A 115 -0.57 -2.27 10.54
N GLU A 116 -0.17 -2.14 11.80
CA GLU A 116 -0.96 -1.38 12.78
C GLU A 116 -0.98 0.12 12.48
N TYR A 117 0.14 0.69 12.00
CA TYR A 117 0.20 2.08 11.57
C TYR A 117 -0.80 2.35 10.44
N VAL A 118 -0.75 1.56 9.36
CA VAL A 118 -1.62 1.80 8.19
C VAL A 118 -3.09 1.52 8.51
N LYS A 119 -3.41 0.52 9.36
CA LYS A 119 -4.78 0.29 9.83
C LYS A 119 -5.36 1.51 10.53
N LYS A 120 -4.59 2.19 11.37
CA LYS A 120 -5.02 3.46 12.01
C LYS A 120 -5.35 4.52 10.96
N LYS A 121 -4.54 4.66 9.90
CA LYS A 121 -4.79 5.64 8.83
C LYS A 121 -5.97 5.28 7.94
N ILE A 122 -6.21 3.99 7.66
CA ILE A 122 -7.40 3.52 6.95
C ILE A 122 -8.67 3.87 7.73
N VAL A 123 -8.67 3.71 9.06
CA VAL A 123 -9.83 4.08 9.89
C VAL A 123 -10.16 5.57 9.78
N LEU A 124 -9.16 6.44 9.64
CA LEU A 124 -9.35 7.88 9.46
C LEU A 124 -9.95 8.23 8.09
N ALA A 125 -9.54 7.55 7.03
CA ALA A 125 -10.02 7.77 5.67
C ALA A 125 -10.26 6.44 4.93
N PRO A 126 -11.39 5.76 5.17
CA PRO A 126 -11.63 4.41 4.64
C PRO A 126 -11.67 4.32 3.11
N GLU A 127 -12.08 5.39 2.43
CA GLU A 127 -12.14 5.48 0.97
C GLU A 127 -10.82 5.99 0.33
N ASN A 128 -9.74 6.09 1.11
CA ASN A 128 -8.44 6.52 0.60
C ASN A 128 -7.65 5.35 0.04
N ARG A 129 -7.38 5.36 -1.27
CA ARG A 129 -6.62 4.30 -1.94
C ARG A 129 -5.17 4.13 -1.45
N SER A 130 -4.50 5.21 -1.06
CA SER A 130 -3.06 5.18 -0.73
C SER A 130 -2.71 4.24 0.43
N PRO A 131 -3.33 4.32 1.62
CA PRO A 131 -3.06 3.39 2.71
C PRO A 131 -3.48 1.95 2.39
N TRP A 132 -4.56 1.72 1.65
CA TRP A 132 -4.93 0.36 1.21
C TRP A 132 -3.88 -0.24 0.26
N ALA A 133 -3.37 0.55 -0.70
CA ALA A 133 -2.31 0.12 -1.60
C ALA A 133 -1.00 -0.14 -0.83
N TYR A 134 -0.66 0.72 0.13
CA TYR A 134 0.48 0.54 1.02
C TYR A 134 0.38 -0.77 1.80
N LEU A 135 -0.78 -1.04 2.43
CA LEU A 135 -1.02 -2.24 3.22
C LEU A 135 -0.89 -3.53 2.38
N ARG A 136 -1.41 -3.53 1.14
CA ARG A 136 -1.18 -4.65 0.20
C ARG A 136 0.30 -4.86 -0.09
N GLY A 137 1.04 -3.76 -0.27
CA GLY A 137 2.49 -3.78 -0.43
C GLY A 137 3.18 -4.42 0.77
N VAL A 138 2.84 -4.00 1.99
CA VAL A 138 3.44 -4.51 3.24
C VAL A 138 3.25 -6.02 3.35
N LEU A 139 2.02 -6.51 3.18
CA LEU A 139 1.73 -7.93 3.26
C LEU A 139 2.48 -8.71 2.17
N LYS A 140 2.48 -8.20 0.93
CA LYS A 140 3.21 -8.84 -0.17
C LYS A 140 4.71 -8.91 0.12
N ALA A 141 5.32 -7.83 0.61
CA ALA A 141 6.73 -7.77 0.98
C ALA A 141 7.08 -8.78 2.08
N ALA A 142 6.21 -8.94 3.07
CA ALA A 142 6.35 -9.91 4.15
C ALA A 142 5.95 -11.34 3.75
N GLY A 143 5.43 -11.56 2.54
CA GLY A 143 4.90 -12.85 2.11
C GLY A 143 3.62 -13.29 2.84
N ARG A 144 2.92 -12.36 3.49
CA ARG A 144 1.64 -12.57 4.20
C ARG A 144 0.44 -12.48 3.24
N GLY A 145 -0.64 -13.16 3.58
CA GLY A 145 -1.85 -13.25 2.74
C GLY A 145 -2.83 -12.13 3.03
N LEU A 146 -3.68 -11.76 2.06
CA LEU A 146 -4.76 -10.78 2.29
C LEU A 146 -5.77 -11.28 3.33
N ALA A 147 -5.96 -12.59 3.40
CA ALA A 147 -6.87 -13.26 4.33
C ALA A 147 -6.54 -12.98 5.81
N ASP A 148 -5.27 -12.72 6.13
CA ASP A 148 -4.83 -12.40 7.50
C ASP A 148 -5.53 -11.14 8.04
N LEU A 149 -5.95 -10.24 7.15
CA LEU A 149 -6.66 -9.01 7.49
C LEU A 149 -8.13 -9.00 7.05
N LYS A 150 -8.72 -10.17 6.77
CA LYS A 150 -10.14 -10.31 6.40
C LYS A 150 -11.05 -9.61 7.42
N GLY A 151 -10.89 -9.95 8.70
CA GLY A 151 -11.70 -9.36 9.78
C GLY A 151 -11.52 -7.85 9.95
N PHE A 152 -10.39 -7.29 9.50
CA PHE A 152 -10.23 -5.83 9.46
C PHE A 152 -11.03 -5.21 8.29
N ALA A 153 -10.96 -5.81 7.10
CA ALA A 153 -11.68 -5.33 5.92
C ALA A 153 -13.22 -5.41 6.09
N GLU A 154 -13.73 -6.46 6.74
CA GLU A 154 -15.16 -6.65 7.04
C GLU A 154 -15.76 -5.49 7.85
N ARG A 155 -14.96 -4.79 8.68
CA ARG A 155 -15.44 -3.64 9.46
C ARG A 155 -15.93 -2.47 8.60
N PHE A 156 -15.61 -2.46 7.32
CA PHE A 156 -15.98 -1.42 6.37
C PHE A 156 -17.08 -1.85 5.38
N VAL A 157 -17.59 -3.07 5.52
CA VAL A 157 -18.66 -3.64 4.69
C VAL A 157 -19.67 -4.29 5.64
N VAL A 158 -20.74 -3.58 5.98
CA VAL A 158 -21.77 -4.06 6.90
C VAL A 158 -22.97 -4.54 6.09
N GLU A 159 -23.37 -5.79 6.27
CA GLU A 159 -24.62 -6.30 5.73
C GLU A 159 -25.77 -5.85 6.65
N GLU A 160 -26.66 -5.00 6.14
CA GLU A 160 -27.88 -4.63 6.82
C GLU A 160 -29.00 -5.59 6.38
N VAL A 161 -29.54 -6.33 7.35
CA VAL A 161 -30.71 -7.18 7.13
C VAL A 161 -31.93 -6.28 7.07
N VAL A 162 -32.43 -6.04 5.87
CA VAL A 162 -33.75 -5.42 5.67
C VAL A 162 -34.81 -6.53 5.75
N GLU A 163 -35.95 -6.25 6.38
CA GLU A 163 -37.10 -7.14 6.36
C GLU A 163 -37.45 -7.51 4.89
N GLU A 164 -37.73 -8.80 4.66
CA GLU A 164 -38.04 -9.40 3.34
C GLU A 164 -36.87 -9.74 2.38
N GLY A 165 -35.72 -10.14 2.92
CA GLY A 165 -34.80 -11.04 2.19
C GLY A 165 -33.94 -10.40 1.10
N GLN A 166 -33.87 -9.07 1.04
CA GLN A 166 -32.85 -8.34 0.29
C GLN A 166 -31.91 -7.66 1.29
N GLY A 167 -30.80 -8.32 1.63
CA GLY A 167 -29.75 -7.70 2.42
C GLY A 167 -29.13 -6.53 1.63
N GLU A 168 -29.16 -5.32 2.18
CA GLU A 168 -28.46 -4.18 1.61
C GLU A 168 -27.08 -4.05 2.29
N PHE A 169 -26.03 -3.84 1.51
CA PHE A 169 -24.70 -3.59 2.08
C PHE A 169 -24.49 -2.10 2.31
N LEU A 170 -24.28 -1.73 3.56
CA LEU A 170 -23.67 -0.46 3.95
C LEU A 170 -22.15 -0.56 3.78
N VAL A 171 -21.66 -0.04 2.66
CA VAL A 171 -20.23 -0.05 2.33
C VAL A 171 -19.62 1.30 2.65
N LYS A 172 -18.69 1.29 3.59
CA LYS A 172 -17.89 2.46 3.99
C LYS A 172 -16.60 2.60 3.18
N SER A 173 -16.17 1.52 2.51
CA SER A 173 -14.97 1.53 1.68
C SER A 173 -15.10 0.61 0.45
N SER A 174 -15.00 1.18 -0.76
CA SER A 174 -14.89 0.39 -2.00
C SER A 174 -13.59 -0.42 -2.05
N HIS A 175 -12.53 0.08 -1.40
CA HIS A 175 -11.26 -0.65 -1.29
C HIS A 175 -11.36 -1.87 -0.37
N ALA A 176 -12.20 -1.83 0.66
CA ALA A 176 -12.50 -3.00 1.48
C ALA A 176 -13.31 -4.05 0.70
N LEU A 177 -14.27 -3.63 -0.15
CA LEU A 177 -14.96 -4.55 -1.07
C LEU A 177 -13.97 -5.22 -2.02
N GLU A 178 -13.03 -4.45 -2.60
CA GLU A 178 -11.98 -4.99 -3.48
C GLU A 178 -11.10 -5.98 -2.71
N TRP A 179 -10.75 -5.68 -1.46
CA TRP A 179 -9.98 -6.57 -0.59
C TRP A 179 -10.69 -7.89 -0.30
N LEU A 180 -11.96 -7.84 0.10
CA LEU A 180 -12.76 -9.03 0.38
C LEU A 180 -13.01 -9.85 -0.89
N GLY A 181 -13.32 -9.18 -2.00
CA GLY A 181 -13.48 -9.82 -3.30
C GLY A 181 -12.23 -10.59 -3.73
N ASP A 182 -11.03 -10.03 -3.52
CA ASP A 182 -9.77 -10.71 -3.81
C ASP A 182 -9.57 -11.96 -2.93
N ILE A 183 -9.83 -11.87 -1.61
CA ILE A 183 -9.74 -13.02 -0.69
C ILE A 183 -10.67 -14.15 -1.14
N TYR A 184 -11.92 -13.82 -1.42
CA TYR A 184 -12.91 -14.80 -1.84
C TYR A 184 -12.60 -15.40 -3.22
N ALA A 185 -12.06 -14.58 -4.14
CA ALA A 185 -11.66 -15.05 -5.46
C ALA A 185 -10.48 -16.05 -5.42
N GLU A 186 -9.53 -15.88 -4.50
CA GLU A 186 -8.46 -16.87 -4.27
C GLU A 186 -9.01 -18.23 -3.82
N GLN A 187 -10.19 -18.25 -3.18
CA GLN A 187 -10.86 -19.43 -2.65
C GLN A 187 -12.03 -19.91 -3.54
N ALA A 188 -12.15 -19.43 -4.77
CA ALA A 188 -13.30 -19.67 -5.65
C ALA A 188 -13.50 -21.13 -6.11
N HIS A 189 -12.63 -22.05 -5.71
CA HIS A 189 -12.87 -23.49 -5.83
C HIS A 189 -14.02 -23.95 -4.92
N GLU A 190 -14.30 -23.22 -3.84
CA GLU A 190 -15.48 -23.40 -2.99
C GLU A 190 -16.65 -22.56 -3.54
N ALA A 191 -17.82 -23.18 -3.69
CA ALA A 191 -18.99 -22.51 -4.26
C ALA A 191 -19.44 -21.28 -3.44
N GLU A 192 -19.35 -21.36 -2.12
CA GLU A 192 -19.68 -20.26 -1.22
C GLU A 192 -18.72 -19.08 -1.39
N ALA A 193 -17.41 -19.33 -1.36
CA ALA A 193 -16.40 -18.30 -1.58
C ALA A 193 -16.56 -17.66 -2.97
N LYS A 194 -16.82 -18.46 -4.01
CA LYS A 194 -17.09 -17.94 -5.36
C LYS A 194 -18.31 -17.02 -5.38
N ASN A 195 -19.42 -17.42 -4.76
CA ASN A 195 -20.61 -16.58 -4.68
C ASN A 195 -20.33 -15.26 -3.96
N ASN A 196 -19.59 -15.30 -2.85
CA ASN A 196 -19.18 -14.10 -2.12
C ASN A 196 -18.29 -13.19 -2.97
N ALA A 197 -17.32 -13.74 -3.70
CA ALA A 197 -16.48 -12.96 -4.61
C ALA A 197 -17.31 -12.27 -5.70
N VAL A 198 -18.24 -13.01 -6.33
CA VAL A 198 -19.15 -12.47 -7.35
C VAL A 198 -20.01 -11.35 -6.76
N GLN A 199 -20.51 -11.52 -5.54
CA GLN A 199 -21.30 -10.49 -4.85
C GLN A 199 -20.48 -9.22 -4.61
N MET A 200 -19.27 -9.32 -4.06
CA MET A 200 -18.40 -8.16 -3.82
C MET A 200 -18.05 -7.43 -5.13
N PHE A 201 -17.66 -8.15 -6.18
CA PHE A 201 -17.35 -7.54 -7.48
C PHE A 201 -18.58 -6.96 -8.17
N THR A 202 -19.77 -7.54 -7.97
CA THR A 202 -21.03 -6.98 -8.49
C THR A 202 -21.37 -5.66 -7.80
N LEU A 203 -21.20 -5.56 -6.49
CA LEU A 203 -21.39 -4.30 -5.74
C LEU A 203 -20.44 -3.20 -6.26
N LEU A 204 -19.17 -3.54 -6.53
CA LEU A 204 -18.22 -2.61 -7.14
C LEU A 204 -18.66 -2.21 -8.56
N LYS A 205 -19.00 -3.19 -9.39
CA LYS A 205 -19.44 -3.01 -10.79
C LYS A 205 -20.66 -2.10 -10.93
N ASP A 206 -21.63 -2.24 -10.04
CA ASP A 206 -22.95 -1.62 -10.20
C ASP A 206 -23.18 -0.38 -9.33
N LYS A 207 -22.57 -0.30 -8.13
CA LYS A 207 -22.83 0.79 -7.17
C LYS A 207 -21.58 1.58 -6.79
N TYR A 208 -20.51 0.91 -6.34
CA TYR A 208 -19.42 1.58 -5.62
C TYR A 208 -18.23 1.99 -6.50
N ASP A 209 -18.08 1.41 -7.68
CA ASP A 209 -16.99 1.72 -8.61
C ASP A 209 -17.36 1.41 -10.09
N PRO A 210 -18.43 2.05 -10.60
CA PRO A 210 -18.97 1.74 -11.91
C PRO A 210 -18.03 2.08 -13.07
N ILE A 211 -17.07 2.99 -12.85
CA ILE A 211 -16.08 3.35 -13.88
C ILE A 211 -15.15 2.18 -14.25
N ARG A 212 -14.90 1.26 -13.31
CA ARG A 212 -14.14 0.02 -13.55
C ARG A 212 -15.05 -1.19 -13.83
N ARG A 213 -16.31 -0.99 -14.23
CA ARG A 213 -17.27 -2.08 -14.56
C ARG A 213 -16.66 -3.21 -15.39
N ASN A 214 -16.01 -2.88 -16.50
CA ASN A 214 -15.42 -3.88 -17.41
C ASN A 214 -14.30 -4.71 -16.72
N TYR A 215 -13.57 -4.09 -15.79
CA TYR A 215 -12.57 -4.80 -14.99
C TYR A 215 -13.26 -5.77 -14.02
N TRP A 216 -14.32 -5.37 -13.33
CA TRP A 216 -15.06 -6.24 -12.42
C TRP A 216 -15.75 -7.40 -13.14
N GLU A 217 -16.32 -7.17 -14.31
CA GLU A 217 -16.85 -8.25 -15.16
C GLU A 217 -15.77 -9.22 -15.60
N TYR A 218 -14.57 -8.72 -15.94
CA TYR A 218 -13.42 -9.56 -16.23
C TYR A 218 -13.03 -10.41 -15.02
N ARG A 219 -12.95 -9.82 -13.82
CA ARG A 219 -12.62 -10.53 -12.56
C ARG A 219 -13.64 -11.63 -12.25
N ILE A 220 -14.94 -11.36 -12.45
CA ILE A 220 -16.01 -12.35 -12.29
C ILE A 220 -15.79 -13.52 -13.26
N ARG A 221 -15.66 -13.24 -14.56
CA ARG A 221 -15.46 -14.28 -15.59
C ARG A 221 -14.17 -15.08 -15.43
N SER A 222 -13.12 -14.50 -14.82
CA SER A 222 -11.85 -15.21 -14.63
C SER A 222 -11.91 -16.31 -13.58
N MET A 223 -12.94 -16.33 -12.71
CA MET A 223 -13.12 -17.38 -11.70
C MET A 223 -13.80 -18.65 -12.24
N ASP A 224 -14.23 -18.63 -13.51
CA ASP A 224 -14.84 -19.79 -14.19
C ASP A 224 -13.84 -20.57 -15.05
N LYS A 225 -12.61 -20.09 -15.17
CA LYS A 225 -11.54 -20.71 -15.96
C LYS A 225 -10.65 -21.58 -15.09
#